data_AF-K1T404-F1
#
_entry.id   AF-K1T404-F1
#
_cell.length_a   1.000
_cell.length_b   1.000
_cell.length_c   1.000
_cell.angle_alpha   90.00
_cell.angle_beta   90.00
_cell.angle_gamma   90.00
#
_symmetry.space_group_name_H-M   'P 1'
#
loop_
_entity.id
_entity.type
_entity.pdbx_description
1 polymer ?
#
loop_
_entity_poly.entity_id
_entity_poly.type
_entity_poly.pdbx_seq_one_letter_code
_entity_poly.pdbx_strand_id
1 'polypeptide(L)'
;ALAAADKLLKSEMETAPAAEEGAAGDEAAAAEPADTTGGLIAELGNEPAPAAEADAARTGNFDRAENPLFAVLDPSYAGGAAIGAAYKADMAAVNAYLAQPAVRELFPADIIFKWGVKGDDHIDGRYFLYALKVSTPDGKAPLDGSVVTESVERYAERGASAEVSMTMN
;
A
#
# COMPACT_ATOMS: atom_id res chain seq x y z
N ALA A 1 3.84 -9.24 7.39
CA ALA A 1 3.39 -9.30 5.99
C ALA A 1 3.79 -8.04 5.22
N LEU A 2 3.23 -6.84 5.53
CA LEU A 2 3.56 -5.59 4.81
C LEU A 2 5.05 -5.22 4.82
N ALA A 3 5.71 -5.27 5.97
CA ALA A 3 7.16 -5.00 6.04
C ALA A 3 8.02 -6.04 5.29
N ALA A 4 7.55 -7.29 5.20
CA ALA A 4 8.22 -8.32 4.42
C ALA A 4 8.02 -8.10 2.91
N ALA A 5 6.83 -7.66 2.51
CA ALA A 5 6.52 -7.31 1.12
C ALA A 5 7.37 -6.13 0.66
N ASP A 6 7.49 -5.09 1.48
CA ASP A 6 8.31 -3.93 1.19
C ASP A 6 9.81 -4.30 1.01
N LYS A 7 10.34 -5.15 1.90
CA LYS A 7 11.71 -5.68 1.77
C LYS A 7 11.91 -6.55 0.53
N LEU A 8 10.93 -7.38 0.17
CA LEU A 8 10.98 -8.20 -1.04
C LEU A 8 11.00 -7.31 -2.28
N LEU A 9 10.11 -6.32 -2.34
CA LEU A 9 10.05 -5.34 -3.43
C LEU A 9 11.37 -4.59 -3.58
N LYS A 10 11.98 -4.17 -2.46
CA LYS A 10 13.33 -3.58 -2.48
C LYS A 10 14.34 -4.52 -3.14
N SER A 11 14.39 -5.79 -2.70
CA SER A 11 15.35 -6.75 -3.25
C SER A 11 15.12 -7.05 -4.73
N GLU A 12 13.88 -7.08 -5.21
CA GLU A 12 13.58 -7.25 -6.63
C GLU A 12 13.97 -6.01 -7.45
N MET A 13 13.71 -4.80 -6.93
CA MET A 13 14.12 -3.56 -7.59
C MET A 13 15.65 -3.39 -7.64
N GLU A 14 16.37 -3.90 -6.63
CA GLU A 14 17.84 -3.90 -6.56
C GLU A 14 18.48 -5.03 -7.39
N THR A 15 17.75 -6.13 -7.60
CA THR A 15 18.16 -7.25 -8.48
C THR A 15 17.78 -7.00 -9.96
N ALA A 16 16.91 -6.03 -10.23
CA ALA A 16 16.48 -5.66 -11.58
C ALA A 16 17.52 -4.95 -12.49
N PRO A 17 18.78 -4.64 -12.13
CA PRO A 17 19.75 -4.17 -13.10
C PRO A 17 20.76 -5.27 -13.47
N ALA A 18 20.35 -6.49 -13.85
CA ALA A 18 21.23 -7.42 -14.60
C ALA A 18 20.51 -8.68 -15.11
N ALA A 19 20.06 -8.63 -16.38
CA ALA A 19 20.08 -9.71 -17.39
C ALA A 19 19.25 -9.23 -18.61
N GLU A 20 19.83 -8.50 -19.58
CA GLU A 20 20.53 -8.98 -20.80
C GLU A 20 19.58 -9.60 -21.86
N GLU A 21 19.64 -9.36 -23.17
CA GLU A 21 20.51 -8.56 -24.06
C GLU A 21 19.89 -8.61 -25.49
N GLY A 22 20.23 -7.69 -26.41
CA GLY A 22 19.82 -7.83 -27.82
C GLY A 22 20.08 -6.67 -28.79
N ALA A 23 21.36 -6.46 -29.13
CA ALA A 23 21.88 -5.92 -30.42
C ALA A 23 21.91 -4.39 -30.72
N ALA A 24 23.07 -3.81 -30.40
CA ALA A 24 24.06 -3.15 -31.30
C ALA A 24 23.68 -1.93 -32.18
N GLY A 25 24.43 -0.84 -31.94
CA GLY A 25 24.64 0.31 -32.83
C GLY A 25 25.62 1.30 -32.19
N ASP A 26 26.92 1.06 -32.38
CA ASP A 26 28.10 1.86 -32.00
C ASP A 26 28.09 3.27 -32.62
N GLU A 27 28.48 4.33 -31.86
CA GLU A 27 29.63 5.20 -32.20
C GLU A 27 29.89 6.31 -31.14
N ALA A 28 31.19 6.47 -30.85
CA ALA A 28 31.96 7.69 -30.59
C ALA A 28 31.98 8.40 -29.20
N ALA A 29 33.18 8.38 -28.66
CA ALA A 29 33.73 9.02 -27.46
C ALA A 29 33.84 10.56 -27.51
N ALA A 30 33.89 11.18 -26.31
CA ALA A 30 34.72 12.34 -25.99
C ALA A 30 34.94 12.47 -24.46
N ALA A 31 36.08 13.04 -24.08
CA ALA A 31 36.81 12.83 -22.84
C ALA A 31 36.47 13.77 -21.64
N GLU A 32 36.87 13.29 -20.44
CA GLU A 32 37.09 13.95 -19.13
C GLU A 32 38.04 15.18 -19.16
N PRO A 33 38.29 15.97 -18.06
CA PRO A 33 38.22 15.60 -16.62
C PRO A 33 37.77 16.66 -15.57
N ALA A 34 37.66 16.14 -14.33
CA ALA A 34 37.90 16.77 -13.01
C ALA A 34 36.90 17.79 -12.44
N ASP A 35 36.35 17.51 -11.25
CA ASP A 35 36.82 18.17 -10.03
C ASP A 35 36.42 17.42 -8.74
N THR A 36 37.38 17.42 -7.84
CA THR A 36 37.45 16.96 -6.46
C THR A 36 36.53 17.74 -5.51
N THR A 37 35.56 17.07 -4.87
CA THR A 37 35.07 17.48 -3.53
C THR A 37 34.61 16.25 -2.75
N GLY A 38 35.52 15.30 -2.56
CA GLY A 38 35.38 14.27 -1.55
C GLY A 38 35.90 14.80 -0.22
N GLY A 39 35.01 15.00 0.76
CA GLY A 39 35.44 15.22 2.14
C GLY A 39 34.56 16.11 2.99
N LEU A 40 33.25 15.83 3.09
CA LEU A 40 32.40 16.28 4.20
C LEU A 40 31.19 15.34 4.44
N ILE A 41 30.73 14.63 3.40
CA ILE A 41 29.55 13.74 3.46
C ILE A 41 29.90 12.36 4.07
N ALA A 42 31.16 11.96 4.01
CA ALA A 42 31.62 10.66 4.53
C ALA A 42 31.85 10.63 6.05
N GLU A 43 31.84 11.78 6.74
CA GLU A 43 32.22 11.87 8.16
C GLU A 43 31.03 11.99 9.12
N LEU A 44 29.79 12.07 8.60
CA LEU A 44 28.56 12.11 9.41
C LEU A 44 27.84 10.75 9.51
N GLY A 45 28.51 9.66 9.12
CA GLY A 45 27.91 8.33 8.98
C GLY A 45 28.32 7.29 10.03
N ASN A 46 29.07 7.65 11.08
CA ASN A 46 29.70 6.66 11.96
C ASN A 46 29.42 6.81 13.46
N GLU A 47 28.16 7.01 13.86
CA GLU A 47 27.72 6.69 15.22
C GLU A 47 26.82 5.45 15.20
N PRO A 48 27.24 4.32 15.80
CA PRO A 48 26.41 3.12 15.89
C PRO A 48 25.39 3.32 17.02
N ALA A 49 24.15 3.65 16.66
CA ALA A 49 23.02 3.53 17.58
C ALA A 49 22.64 2.04 17.73
N PRO A 50 22.39 1.56 18.96
CA PRO A 50 22.24 0.14 19.26
C PRO A 50 20.94 -0.43 18.68
N ALA A 51 20.98 -1.72 18.34
CA ALA A 51 19.87 -2.51 17.86
C ALA A 51 18.62 -2.36 18.75
N ALA A 52 17.53 -1.88 18.15
CA ALA A 52 16.18 -2.05 18.65
C ALA A 52 15.25 -2.28 17.46
N GLU A 53 14.74 -3.50 17.34
CA GLU A 53 13.55 -3.83 16.58
C GLU A 53 12.35 -3.09 17.18
N ALA A 54 12.14 -1.85 16.74
CA ALA A 54 10.92 -1.05 16.90
C ALA A 54 11.06 0.18 16.00
N ASP A 55 9.94 0.69 15.48
CA ASP A 55 9.85 2.01 14.83
C ASP A 55 10.23 2.13 13.34
N ALA A 56 9.60 1.32 12.49
CA ALA A 56 9.29 1.73 11.11
C ALA A 56 7.96 2.53 11.04
N ALA A 57 7.67 3.32 12.07
CA ALA A 57 6.53 4.24 12.13
C ALA A 57 7.04 5.69 12.08
N ARG A 58 7.93 5.99 11.12
CA ARG A 58 8.39 7.36 10.88
C ARG A 58 7.53 7.98 9.78
N THR A 59 6.49 8.70 10.20
CA THR A 59 5.59 9.47 9.36
C THR A 59 6.38 10.32 8.34
N GLY A 60 6.14 10.08 7.05
CA GLY A 60 6.31 11.07 5.99
C GLY A 60 7.41 10.84 4.96
N ASN A 61 8.52 10.16 5.26
CA ASN A 61 9.70 10.18 4.38
C ASN A 61 10.32 8.78 4.16
N PHE A 62 9.51 7.79 3.80
CA PHE A 62 10.07 6.55 3.30
C PHE A 62 10.67 6.80 1.91
N ASP A 63 11.99 6.64 1.77
CA ASP A 63 12.64 6.72 0.47
C ASP A 63 12.17 5.54 -0.40
N ARG A 64 11.76 5.80 -1.64
CA ARG A 64 11.29 4.76 -2.56
C ARG A 64 12.38 3.74 -2.90
N ALA A 65 13.66 4.12 -2.85
CA ALA A 65 14.78 3.23 -3.04
C ALA A 65 14.94 2.26 -1.85
N GLU A 66 14.57 2.69 -0.64
CA GLU A 66 14.72 1.86 0.55
C GLU A 66 13.45 1.11 0.93
N ASN A 67 12.28 1.70 0.72
CA ASN A 67 10.98 1.15 1.11
C ASN A 67 9.94 1.50 0.03
N PRO A 68 9.92 0.76 -1.10
CA PRO A 68 9.12 1.13 -2.27
C PRO A 68 7.61 1.08 -2.04
N LEU A 69 7.11 0.20 -1.16
CA LEU A 69 5.70 0.10 -0.80
C LEU A 69 5.33 1.15 0.25
N PHE A 70 6.17 1.36 1.28
CA PHE A 70 5.87 2.37 2.31
C PHE A 70 6.05 3.82 1.84
N ALA A 71 6.81 4.05 0.77
CA ALA A 71 6.88 5.34 0.10
C ALA A 71 5.55 5.77 -0.53
N VAL A 72 4.66 4.83 -0.86
CA VAL A 72 3.37 5.08 -1.54
C VAL A 72 2.15 4.73 -0.68
N LEU A 73 2.31 3.83 0.29
CA LEU A 73 1.28 3.42 1.24
C LEU A 73 1.76 3.74 2.65
N ASP A 74 1.08 4.67 3.32
CA ASP A 74 1.44 5.05 4.68
C ASP A 74 0.80 4.07 5.69
N PRO A 75 1.59 3.27 6.43
CA PRO A 75 1.09 2.30 7.39
C PRO A 75 0.69 2.95 8.73
N SER A 76 1.01 4.22 8.97
CA SER A 76 0.62 4.91 10.23
C SER A 76 -0.89 5.06 10.37
N TYR A 77 -1.60 5.08 9.24
CA TYR A 77 -3.06 5.07 9.16
C TYR A 77 -3.65 3.66 9.21
N ALA A 78 -2.85 2.62 9.49
CA ALA A 78 -3.37 1.28 9.73
C ALA A 78 -4.15 1.23 11.05
N GLY A 79 -5.28 0.53 11.04
CA GLY A 79 -6.16 0.41 12.19
C GLY A 79 -7.39 -0.43 11.88
N GLY A 80 -7.73 -1.37 12.76
CA GLY A 80 -8.84 -2.30 12.55
C GLY A 80 -8.64 -3.13 11.28
N ALA A 81 -9.52 -2.95 10.29
CA ALA A 81 -9.44 -3.62 8.98
C ALA A 81 -8.57 -2.85 7.96
N ALA A 82 -8.24 -1.58 8.22
CA ALA A 82 -7.39 -0.78 7.36
C ALA A 82 -5.93 -1.11 7.62
N ILE A 83 -5.15 -1.30 6.55
CA ILE A 83 -3.73 -1.65 6.62
C ILE A 83 -2.81 -0.50 6.25
N GLY A 84 -3.37 0.65 5.86
CA GLY A 84 -2.66 1.87 5.52
C GLY A 84 -3.53 2.79 4.67
N ALA A 85 -2.99 3.95 4.30
CA ALA A 85 -3.65 4.91 3.43
C ALA A 85 -2.69 5.45 2.36
N ALA A 86 -3.22 5.70 1.16
CA ALA A 86 -2.45 6.22 0.03
C ALA A 86 -3.19 7.36 -0.67
N TYR A 87 -2.45 8.21 -1.38
CA TYR A 87 -3.07 9.18 -2.28
C TYR A 87 -3.65 8.49 -3.51
N LYS A 88 -4.65 9.13 -4.12
CA LYS A 88 -5.29 8.63 -5.34
C LYS A 88 -4.30 8.36 -6.48
N ALA A 89 -3.24 9.17 -6.58
CA ALA A 89 -2.20 9.01 -7.59
C ALA A 89 -1.38 7.72 -7.41
N ASP A 90 -1.22 7.26 -6.17
CA ASP A 90 -0.35 6.16 -5.81
C ASP A 90 -1.07 4.79 -5.72
N MET A 91 -2.41 4.79 -5.73
CA MET A 91 -3.23 3.57 -5.66
C MET A 91 -2.87 2.55 -6.76
N ALA A 92 -2.54 3.03 -7.96
CA ALA A 92 -2.14 2.17 -9.07
C ALA A 92 -0.80 1.47 -8.81
N ALA A 93 0.17 2.19 -8.25
CA ALA A 93 1.47 1.64 -7.88
C ALA A 93 1.33 0.60 -6.76
N VAL A 94 0.55 0.91 -5.73
CA VAL A 94 0.26 -0.03 -4.64
C VAL A 94 -0.41 -1.30 -5.17
N ASN A 95 -1.39 -1.18 -6.08
CA ASN A 95 -2.03 -2.34 -6.70
C ASN A 95 -1.05 -3.18 -7.52
N ALA A 96 -0.12 -2.55 -8.26
CA ALA A 96 0.89 -3.25 -9.03
C ALA A 96 1.82 -4.07 -8.12
N TYR A 97 2.29 -3.47 -7.02
CA TYR A 97 3.12 -4.17 -6.03
C TYR A 97 2.39 -5.32 -5.35
N LEU A 98 1.14 -5.11 -4.90
CA LEU A 98 0.36 -6.17 -4.25
C LEU A 98 -0.10 -7.27 -5.20
N ALA A 99 -0.12 -7.02 -6.51
CA ALA A 99 -0.45 -8.00 -7.53
C ALA A 99 0.73 -8.90 -7.94
N GLN A 100 1.96 -8.56 -7.55
CA GLN A 100 3.11 -9.41 -7.83
C GLN A 100 2.98 -10.77 -7.11
N PRO A 101 3.25 -11.90 -7.80
CA PRO A 101 3.11 -13.23 -7.20
C PRO A 101 3.94 -13.41 -5.93
N ALA A 102 5.19 -12.95 -5.94
CA ALA A 102 6.10 -13.05 -4.79
C ALA A 102 5.59 -12.28 -3.57
N VAL A 103 5.03 -11.08 -3.79
CA VAL A 103 4.39 -10.30 -2.72
C VAL A 103 3.10 -10.97 -2.24
N ARG A 104 2.29 -11.51 -3.15
CA ARG A 104 1.02 -12.16 -2.84
C ARG A 104 1.19 -13.40 -1.97
N GLU A 105 2.29 -14.14 -2.12
CA GLU A 105 2.63 -15.31 -1.29
C GLU A 105 2.92 -14.95 0.17
N LEU A 106 3.35 -13.72 0.46
CA LEU A 106 3.57 -13.23 1.81
C LEU A 106 2.26 -12.94 2.57
N PHE A 107 1.14 -12.88 1.85
CA PHE A 107 -0.18 -12.69 2.43
C PHE A 107 -0.99 -13.99 2.38
N PRO A 108 -1.82 -14.24 3.40
CA PRO A 108 -2.80 -15.32 3.35
C PRO A 108 -3.62 -15.30 2.05
N ALA A 109 -3.86 -16.48 1.48
CA ALA A 109 -4.63 -16.63 0.24
C ALA A 109 -6.07 -16.09 0.38
N ASP A 110 -6.63 -16.13 1.60
CA ASP A 110 -7.99 -15.74 1.95
C ASP A 110 -8.15 -14.23 2.18
N ILE A 111 -7.17 -13.39 1.86
CA ILE A 111 -7.29 -11.93 1.96
C ILE A 111 -7.49 -11.31 0.59
N ILE A 112 -8.44 -10.37 0.50
CA ILE A 112 -8.65 -9.50 -0.66
C ILE A 112 -8.42 -8.05 -0.24
N PHE A 113 -7.62 -7.33 -1.03
CA PHE A 113 -7.40 -5.90 -0.83
C PHE A 113 -8.48 -5.08 -1.53
N LYS A 114 -9.07 -4.12 -0.80
CA LYS A 114 -10.07 -3.20 -1.35
C LYS A 114 -9.80 -1.78 -0.85
N TRP A 115 -9.96 -0.83 -1.75
CA TRP A 115 -9.87 0.58 -1.43
C TRP A 115 -11.20 1.11 -0.91
N GLY A 116 -11.13 2.05 0.04
CA GLY A 116 -12.27 2.88 0.39
C GLY A 116 -12.81 3.64 -0.83
N VAL A 117 -14.13 3.84 -0.89
CA VAL A 117 -14.77 4.53 -2.04
C VAL A 117 -14.49 6.03 -2.02
N LYS A 118 -14.40 6.62 -0.83
CA LYS A 118 -14.15 8.05 -0.62
C LYS A 118 -12.84 8.21 0.14
N GLY A 119 -12.06 9.22 -0.24
CA GLY A 119 -10.95 9.69 0.57
C GLY A 119 -11.47 10.31 1.87
N ASP A 120 -10.70 10.17 2.94
CA ASP A 120 -11.07 10.71 4.24
C ASP A 120 -10.37 12.07 4.44
N ASP A 121 -11.19 13.10 4.66
CA ASP A 121 -10.74 14.48 4.78
C ASP A 121 -9.89 14.71 6.06
N HIS A 122 -9.95 13.80 7.05
CA HIS A 122 -9.13 13.85 8.26
C HIS A 122 -7.69 13.32 8.05
N ILE A 123 -7.41 12.73 6.89
CA ILE A 123 -6.10 12.18 6.51
C ILE A 123 -5.61 12.75 5.17
N ASP A 124 -5.88 14.04 4.95
CA ASP A 124 -5.52 14.76 3.71
C ASP A 124 -6.17 14.17 2.44
N GLY A 125 -7.39 13.64 2.54
CA GLY A 125 -8.12 13.09 1.40
C GLY A 125 -7.53 11.77 0.87
N ARG A 126 -6.66 11.11 1.64
CA ARG A 126 -6.13 9.79 1.31
C ARG A 126 -7.22 8.73 1.37
N TYR A 127 -6.98 7.65 0.65
CA TYR A 127 -7.87 6.49 0.57
C TYR A 127 -7.32 5.37 1.42
N PHE A 128 -8.15 4.85 2.32
CA PHE A 128 -7.79 3.67 3.11
C PHE A 128 -7.74 2.42 2.23
N LEU A 129 -6.71 1.60 2.46
CA LEU A 129 -6.61 0.26 1.93
C LEU A 129 -7.05 -0.73 3.01
N TYR A 130 -8.04 -1.56 2.70
CA TYR A 130 -8.57 -2.58 3.59
C TYR A 130 -8.10 -3.97 3.18
N ALA A 131 -7.72 -4.78 4.16
CA ALA A 131 -7.48 -6.21 3.99
C ALA A 131 -8.71 -6.98 4.48
N LEU A 132 -9.52 -7.44 3.54
CA LEU A 132 -10.76 -8.16 3.85
C LEU A 132 -10.47 -9.65 3.88
N LYS A 133 -10.74 -10.26 5.03
CA LYS A 133 -10.69 -11.72 5.15
C LYS A 133 -11.93 -12.33 4.53
N VAL A 134 -11.72 -13.14 3.50
CA VAL A 134 -12.74 -13.99 2.92
C VAL A 134 -12.87 -15.23 3.80
N SER A 135 -14.07 -15.50 4.27
CA SER A 135 -14.40 -16.73 5.00
C SER A 135 -15.16 -17.73 4.14
N THR A 136 -15.72 -17.28 3.02
CA THR A 136 -16.56 -18.07 2.13
C THR A 136 -15.78 -18.48 0.88
N PRO A 137 -15.94 -19.71 0.37
CA PRO A 137 -15.29 -20.15 -0.88
C PRO A 137 -15.57 -19.24 -2.08
N ASP A 138 -16.76 -18.62 -2.11
CA ASP A 138 -17.21 -17.74 -3.19
C ASP A 138 -16.65 -16.31 -3.14
N GLY A 139 -15.88 -15.94 -2.10
CA GLY A 139 -15.34 -14.58 -1.98
C GLY A 139 -16.37 -13.51 -1.65
N LYS A 140 -17.63 -13.90 -1.42
CA LYS A 140 -18.75 -12.98 -1.16
C LYS A 140 -18.98 -12.77 0.33
N ALA A 141 -19.53 -11.61 0.66
CA ALA A 141 -19.94 -11.30 2.02
C ALA A 141 -20.93 -12.37 2.54
N PRO A 142 -20.82 -12.79 3.82
CA PRO A 142 -21.73 -13.78 4.40
C PRO A 142 -23.21 -13.37 4.40
N LEU A 143 -23.48 -12.06 4.41
CA LEU A 143 -24.80 -11.48 4.26
C LEU A 143 -24.73 -10.47 3.11
N ASP A 144 -25.58 -10.67 2.11
CA ASP A 144 -25.76 -9.79 0.95
C ASP A 144 -27.21 -9.31 0.90
N GLY A 145 -27.52 -8.25 0.13
CA GLY A 145 -28.88 -7.73 -0.02
C GLY A 145 -29.91 -8.77 -0.50
N SER A 146 -29.47 -9.90 -1.05
CA SER A 146 -30.30 -11.04 -1.43
C SER A 146 -31.10 -11.68 -0.28
N VAL A 147 -30.70 -11.51 0.99
CA VAL A 147 -31.44 -12.05 2.15
C VAL A 147 -32.53 -11.11 2.67
N VAL A 148 -32.64 -9.91 2.11
CA VAL A 148 -33.68 -8.94 2.47
C VAL A 148 -34.99 -9.37 1.81
N THR A 149 -35.99 -9.69 2.62
CA THR A 149 -37.30 -10.16 2.15
C THR A 149 -38.28 -9.00 1.91
N GLU A 150 -38.13 -7.92 2.67
CA GLU A 150 -38.98 -6.73 2.58
C GLU A 150 -38.15 -5.46 2.84
N SER A 151 -38.39 -4.41 2.06
CA SER A 151 -37.82 -3.08 2.26
C SER A 151 -38.93 -2.05 2.11
N VAL A 152 -39.31 -1.39 3.21
CA VAL A 152 -40.40 -0.41 3.24
C VAL A 152 -39.89 0.95 3.72
N GLU A 153 -40.36 2.00 3.06
CA GLU A 153 -40.16 3.38 3.52
C GLU A 153 -41.07 3.63 4.73
N ARG A 154 -40.50 4.20 5.79
CA ARG A 154 -41.21 4.63 7.00
C ARG A 154 -40.76 6.05 7.35
N TYR A 155 -41.58 6.79 8.07
CA TYR A 155 -41.17 8.04 8.71
C TYR A 155 -40.91 7.78 10.19
N ALA A 156 -39.83 8.37 10.72
CA ALA A 156 -39.49 8.24 12.13
C ALA A 156 -40.67 8.66 13.03
N GLU A 157 -40.90 7.93 14.12
CA GLU A 157 -42.03 8.19 15.05
C GLU A 157 -42.03 9.61 15.63
N ARG A 158 -40.87 10.27 15.63
CA ARG A 158 -40.71 11.64 16.08
C ARG A 158 -39.73 12.41 15.18
N GLY A 159 -40.12 12.68 13.94
CA GLY A 159 -39.35 13.54 13.05
C GLY A 159 -39.81 13.46 11.59
N ALA A 160 -39.30 14.36 10.76
CA ALA A 160 -39.54 14.38 9.31
C ALA A 160 -38.44 13.63 8.52
N SER A 161 -37.73 12.69 9.15
CA SER A 161 -36.73 11.86 8.49
C SER A 161 -37.39 10.61 7.91
N ALA A 162 -37.24 10.43 6.60
CA ALA A 162 -37.56 9.16 5.95
C ALA A 162 -36.48 8.12 6.32
N GLU A 163 -36.93 6.93 6.72
CA GLU A 163 -36.10 5.79 7.06
C GLU A 163 -36.53 4.58 6.20
N VAL A 164 -35.62 3.64 5.97
CA VAL A 164 -35.93 2.39 5.28
C VAL A 164 -35.84 1.26 6.29
N SER A 165 -36.98 0.60 6.53
CA SER A 165 -37.04 -0.60 7.35
C SER A 165 -36.81 -1.82 6.46
N MET A 166 -35.72 -2.55 6.71
CA MET A 166 -35.37 -3.77 6.00
C MET A 166 -35.54 -4.99 6.91
N THR A 167 -36.30 -5.99 6.45
CA THR A 167 -36.50 -7.26 7.16
C THR A 167 -35.69 -8.37 6.49
N MET A 168 -35.02 -9.19 7.29
CA MET A 168 -34.28 -10.38 6.84
C MET A 168 -35.08 -11.65 7.19
N ASN A 169 -34.87 -12.74 6.44
CA ASN A 169 -35.45 -14.06 6.71
C ASN A 169 -34.91 -14.69 8.01
#